data_AF-A0A9Y2IB90-F1
#
_entry.id   AF-A0A9Y2IB90-F1
#
_cell.length_a   1.000
_cell.length_b   1.000
_cell.length_c   1.000
_cell.angle_alpha   90.00
_cell.angle_beta   90.00
_cell.angle_gamma   90.00
#
_symmetry.space_group_name_H-M   'P 1'
#
loop_
_entity.id
_entity.type
_entity.pdbx_description
1 polymer ?
#
loop_
_entity_poly.entity_id
_entity_poly.type
_entity_poly.pdbx_seq_one_letter_code
_entity_poly.pdbx_strand_id
1 'polypeptide(L)' 'MSELGALHLTRPGTAAAPDTWAAWHERRALVLDALAAEGSTLAAASAAAAHRKATELRK' A
#
# COMPACT_ATOMS: atom_id res chain seq x y z
N MET A 1 -18.50 1.04 -8.40
CA MET A 1 -17.18 0.98 -7.73
C MET A 1 -16.90 -0.49 -7.48
N SER A 2 -15.74 -1.02 -7.89
CA SER A 2 -15.43 -2.45 -7.67
C SER A 2 -15.11 -2.72 -6.20
N GLU A 3 -15.44 -3.91 -5.71
CA GLU A 3 -15.15 -4.36 -4.33
C GLU A 3 -13.65 -4.24 -4.00
N LEU A 4 -12.77 -4.58 -4.95
CA LEU A 4 -11.32 -4.42 -4.82
C LEU A 4 -10.89 -2.95 -4.67
N GLY A 5 -11.61 -2.00 -5.27
CA GLY A 5 -11.37 -0.58 -5.10
C GLY A 5 -11.76 -0.09 -3.70
N ALA A 6 -12.87 -0.58 -3.17
CA ALA A 6 -13.31 -0.30 -1.80
C ALA A 6 -12.35 -0.89 -0.75
N LEU A 7 -11.70 -2.01 -1.07
CA LEU A 7 -10.66 -2.62 -0.22
C LEU A 7 -9.27 -2.00 -0.41
N HIS A 8 -9.12 -0.95 -1.22
CA HIS A 8 -7.84 -0.33 -1.57
C HIS A 8 -6.81 -1.33 -2.12
N LEU A 9 -7.28 -2.36 -2.84
CA LEU A 9 -6.43 -3.36 -3.51
C LEU A 9 -6.17 -3.01 -4.98
N THR A 10 -6.94 -2.07 -5.54
CA THR A 10 -6.66 -1.48 -6.85
C THR A 10 -5.86 -0.19 -6.69
N ARG A 11 -4.84 0.00 -7.53
CA ARG A 11 -4.05 1.24 -7.56
C ARG A 11 -4.99 2.44 -7.81
N PRO A 12 -4.98 3.47 -6.96
CA PRO A 12 -5.80 4.66 -7.17
C PRO A 12 -5.40 5.39 -8.44
N GLY A 13 -6.36 6.11 -9.03
CA GLY A 13 -6.07 7.06 -10.10
C GLY A 13 -5.17 8.20 -9.61
N THR A 14 -4.48 8.87 -10.53
CA THR A 14 -3.58 9.99 -10.21
C THR A 14 -4.30 11.19 -9.57
N ALA A 15 -5.60 11.35 -9.83
CA ALA A 15 -6.45 12.39 -9.23
C ALA A 15 -7.08 11.99 -7.89
N ALA A 16 -6.79 10.80 -7.35
CA ALA A 16 -7.32 10.38 -6.06
C ALA A 16 -6.76 11.22 -4.91
N ALA A 17 -7.55 11.44 -3.87
CA ALA A 17 -7.14 12.18 -2.68
C ALA A 17 -5.91 11.53 -2.01
N PRO A 18 -5.06 12.33 -1.32
CA PRO A 18 -3.90 11.83 -0.58
C PRO A 18 -4.26 10.68 0.38
N ASP A 19 -5.39 10.79 1.08
CA ASP A 19 -5.87 9.75 2.00
C ASP A 19 -6.16 8.42 1.31
N THR A 20 -6.74 8.45 0.10
CA THR A 20 -6.97 7.24 -0.71
C THR A 20 -5.66 6.58 -1.12
N TRP A 21 -4.66 7.38 -1.47
CA TRP A 21 -3.31 6.89 -1.75
C TRP A 21 -2.62 6.34 -0.50
N ALA A 22 -2.80 6.99 0.65
CA ALA A 22 -2.26 6.52 1.92
C ALA A 22 -2.84 5.14 2.29
N ALA A 23 -4.17 4.99 2.24
CA ALA A 23 -4.85 3.73 2.51
C ALA A 23 -4.41 2.61 1.55
N TRP A 24 -4.24 2.93 0.26
CA TRP A 24 -3.69 1.97 -0.70
C TRP A 24 -2.26 1.54 -0.37
N HIS A 25 -1.39 2.49 0.00
CA HIS A 25 -0.01 2.20 0.39
C HIS A 25 0.06 1.31 1.63
N GLU A 26 -0.80 1.54 2.63
CA GLU A 26 -0.89 0.66 3.80
C GLU A 26 -1.33 -0.75 3.43
N ARG A 27 -2.39 -0.88 2.63
CA ARG A 27 -2.89 -2.19 2.24
C ARG A 27 -1.86 -2.96 1.44
N ARG A 28 -1.14 -2.27 0.55
CA ARG A 28 0.00 -2.81 -0.19
C ARG A 28 1.13 -3.23 0.74
N ALA A 29 1.43 -2.46 1.78
CA ALA A 29 2.47 -2.80 2.74
C ALA A 29 2.16 -4.11 3.48
N LEU A 30 0.91 -4.30 3.93
CA LEU A 30 0.47 -5.55 4.59
C LEU A 30 0.66 -6.80 3.72
N VAL A 31 0.37 -6.70 2.42
CA VAL A 31 0.59 -7.82 1.48
C VAL A 31 2.09 -8.10 1.32
N LEU A 32 2.91 -7.05 1.23
CA LEU A 32 4.36 -7.20 1.11
C LEU A 32 5.00 -7.73 2.40
N ASP A 33 4.47 -7.37 3.57
CA ASP A 33 4.90 -7.90 4.86
C ASP A 33 4.62 -9.41 4.95
N ALA A 34 3.47 -9.88 4.47
CA ALA A 34 3.16 -11.31 4.40
C ALA A 34 4.15 -12.06 3.48
N LEU A 35 4.43 -11.53 2.28
CA LEU A 35 5.41 -12.10 1.37
C LEU A 35 6.85 -12.06 1.93
N ALA A 36 7.17 -11.04 2.71
CA ALA A 36 8.45 -10.95 3.40
C ALA A 36 8.59 -12.02 4.48
N ALA A 37 7.51 -12.31 5.22
CA ALA A 37 7.47 -13.40 6.20
C ALA A 37 7.65 -14.79 5.54
N GLU A 38 7.25 -14.95 4.28
CA GLU A 38 7.51 -16.14 3.47
C GLU A 38 8.96 -16.21 2.91
N GLY A 39 9.80 -15.21 3.20
CA GLY A 39 11.22 -15.19 2.85
C GLY A 39 11.61 -14.26 1.69
N SER A 40 10.67 -13.46 1.16
CA SER A 40 10.99 -12.53 0.07
C SER A 40 11.67 -11.24 0.57
N THR A 41 12.98 -11.14 0.36
CA THR A 41 13.77 -9.94 0.74
C THR A 41 13.38 -8.70 -0.06
N LEU A 42 13.00 -8.86 -1.34
CA LEU A 42 12.48 -7.77 -2.17
C LEU A 42 11.15 -7.24 -1.63
N ALA A 43 10.29 -8.13 -1.10
CA ALA A 43 9.04 -7.74 -0.48
C ALA A 43 9.28 -6.94 0.80
N ALA A 44 10.26 -7.32 1.63
CA ALA A 44 10.61 -6.58 2.85
C ALA A 44 11.03 -5.12 2.55
N ALA A 45 11.91 -4.91 1.57
CA ALA A 45 12.34 -3.57 1.16
C ALA A 45 11.16 -2.76 0.58
N SER A 46 10.29 -3.42 -0.19
CA SER A 46 9.11 -2.80 -0.78
C SER A 46 8.04 -2.43 0.27
N ALA A 47 7.87 -3.25 1.32
CA ALA A 47 6.95 -3.00 2.42
C ALA A 47 7.37 -1.76 3.20
N ALA A 48 8.66 -1.66 3.56
CA ALA A 48 9.21 -0.48 4.23
C ALA A 48 9.00 0.80 3.41
N ALA A 49 9.17 0.74 2.08
CA ALA A 49 8.89 1.88 1.21
C ALA A 49 7.40 2.24 1.16
N ALA A 50 6.51 1.24 1.16
CA ALA A 50 5.06 1.46 1.18
C ALA A 50 4.60 2.10 2.50
N HIS A 51 5.09 1.62 3.65
CA HIS A 51 4.83 2.22 4.97
C HIS A 51 5.28 3.68 5.07
N ARG A 52 6.48 4.00 4.58
CA ARG A 52 6.96 5.39 4.51
C ARG A 52 6.03 6.25 3.67
N LYS A 53 5.61 5.76 2.50
CA LYS A 53 4.76 6.55 1.62
C LYS A 53 3.37 6.81 2.19
N ALA A 54 2.78 5.81 2.86
CA ALA A 54 1.52 5.99 3.59
C ALA A 54 1.64 7.06 4.68
N THR A 55 2.76 7.07 5.40
CA THR A 55 3.02 8.06 6.47
C THR A 55 3.23 9.46 5.90
N GLU A 56 3.96 9.61 4.79
CA GLU A 56 4.16 10.89 4.10
C GLU A 56 2.85 11.52 3.63
N LEU A 57 1.93 10.71 3.12
CA LEU A 57 0.67 11.18 2.54
C LEU A 57 -0.38 11.62 3.57
N ARG A 58 -0.14 11.34 4.85
CA ARG A 58 -1.03 11.71 5.98
C ARG A 58 -0.54 12.90 6.80
N LYS A 59 0.58 13.50 6.42
CA LYS A 59 1.10 14.72 7.02
C LYS A 59 0.53 15.93 6.30
#